data_AF-A0A7S0BRE6-F1
#
_entry.id   AF-A0A7S0BRE6-F1
#
_cell.length_a   1.000
_cell.length_b   1.000
_cell.length_c   1.000
_cell.angle_alpha   90.00
_cell.angle_beta   90.00
_cell.angle_gamma   90.00
#
_symmetry.space_group_name_H-M   'P 1'
#
loop_
_entity.id
_entity.type
_entity.pdbx_description
1 polymer ?
#
loop_
_entity_poly.entity_id
_entity_poly.type
_entity_poly.pdbx_seq_one_letter_code
_entity_poly.pdbx_strand_id
1 'polypeptide(L)'
;GKSLIQSATGIWSSESVNVPTRIRSYLLLHSASSNFPDAYLELVLKGMIKAYRLEIGNRCNPRSLQRIDFAVNCISELSGVDLSKTYTIVFVSIRDIAIALRVALLSKGKEELGKVYNWEVINLIRLWGKVLCVYPKESGLRPLIYPYAQVTSGLMRLVPSPRNYGLRFHCARYLIDLMGSSGVYIPVASGLLEALNCREVLKGKGAGAEKGRNQQKNGRGDKRDDKRIVKPLDWRCILRVSDNALKSKHFREGVVDQCLLLLTKFLSTLSRSVALPEVAYPTLAGLRRFGKTVSTPAYSKQARQLVKTAEENCQLILSLRARLDFGVKGVADYSCIESPLKFTKDKTPLEEFCEKLVQKEIQEAKAFDSGLTDVDKTPEEESDSDIEEEDNKMEAAADRPLLLKAGTSGADETGDDEDIVEDLEMSDDELDEEESD
;
A
#
# COMPACT_ATOMS: atom_id res chain seq x y z
N GLY A 1 -36.19 3.43 8.63
CA GLY A 1 -35.04 4.13 8.05
C GLY A 1 -33.73 3.68 8.68
N LYS A 2 -33.34 4.29 9.81
CA LYS A 2 -32.03 4.03 10.45
C LYS A 2 -31.80 2.57 10.88
N SER A 3 -32.80 1.92 11.47
CA SER A 3 -32.73 0.50 11.85
C SER A 3 -32.52 -0.43 10.64
N LEU A 4 -33.22 -0.17 9.54
CA LEU A 4 -33.07 -0.92 8.30
C LEU A 4 -31.66 -0.79 7.71
N ILE A 5 -31.09 0.43 7.74
CA ILE A 5 -29.72 0.68 7.28
C ILE A 5 -28.72 -0.10 8.14
N GLN A 6 -28.91 -0.11 9.46
CA GLN A 6 -28.06 -0.87 10.39
C GLN A 6 -28.13 -2.38 10.13
N SER A 7 -29.34 -2.93 9.97
CA SER A 7 -29.52 -4.34 9.63
C SER A 7 -28.90 -4.69 8.27
N ALA A 8 -29.11 -3.86 7.25
CA ALA A 8 -28.52 -4.07 5.93
C ALA A 8 -26.99 -3.97 5.96
N THR A 9 -26.44 -3.05 6.75
CA THR A 9 -24.98 -2.92 6.94
C THR A 9 -24.41 -4.19 7.59
N GLY A 10 -25.07 -4.71 8.64
CA GLY A 10 -24.65 -5.96 9.29
C GLY A 10 -24.72 -7.18 8.37
N ILE A 11 -25.76 -7.29 7.53
CA ILE A 11 -25.85 -8.36 6.53
C ILE A 11 -24.74 -8.22 5.46
N TRP A 12 -24.41 -6.99 5.08
CA TRP A 12 -23.37 -6.71 4.09
C TRP A 12 -21.97 -7.07 4.61
N SER A 13 -21.68 -6.76 5.87
CA SER A 13 -20.36 -7.02 6.47
C SER A 13 -20.18 -8.45 6.98
N SER A 14 -21.27 -9.18 7.20
CA SER A 14 -21.24 -10.55 7.74
C SER A 14 -20.44 -11.55 6.88
N GLU A 15 -19.70 -12.41 7.57
CA GLU A 15 -18.93 -13.51 6.99
C GLU A 15 -19.80 -14.72 6.61
N SER A 16 -20.82 -15.03 7.42
CA SER A 16 -21.67 -16.22 7.25
C SER A 16 -22.67 -16.11 6.10
N VAL A 17 -22.83 -14.91 5.53
CA VAL A 17 -23.78 -14.63 4.48
C VAL A 17 -23.19 -14.91 3.10
N ASN A 18 -23.97 -15.55 2.24
CA ASN A 18 -23.57 -15.84 0.86
C ASN A 18 -23.43 -14.57 0.00
N VAL A 19 -22.64 -14.66 -1.07
CA VAL A 19 -22.35 -13.53 -1.96
C VAL A 19 -23.62 -12.86 -2.53
N PRO A 20 -24.64 -13.59 -3.03
CA PRO A 20 -25.86 -12.96 -3.56
C PRO A 20 -26.63 -12.14 -2.53
N THR A 21 -26.72 -12.61 -1.28
CA THR A 21 -27.43 -11.88 -0.21
C THR A 21 -26.65 -10.63 0.18
N ARG A 22 -25.31 -10.72 0.23
CA ARG A 22 -24.44 -9.57 0.45
C ARG A 22 -24.63 -8.49 -0.62
N ILE A 23 -24.71 -8.90 -1.89
CA ILE A 23 -24.97 -8.00 -3.02
C ILE A 23 -26.35 -7.33 -2.88
N ARG A 24 -27.41 -8.10 -2.57
CA ARG A 24 -28.75 -7.52 -2.37
C ARG A 24 -28.77 -6.51 -1.23
N SER A 25 -28.05 -6.79 -0.13
CA SER A 25 -27.92 -5.85 0.97
C SER A 25 -27.23 -4.55 0.54
N TYR A 26 -26.14 -4.67 -0.23
CA TYR A 26 -25.46 -3.51 -0.79
C TYR A 26 -26.37 -2.70 -1.72
N LEU A 27 -27.12 -3.34 -2.62
CA LEU A 27 -28.02 -2.66 -3.55
C LEU A 27 -29.13 -1.89 -2.80
N LEU A 28 -29.62 -2.41 -1.67
CA LEU A 28 -30.55 -1.69 -0.81
C LEU A 28 -29.93 -0.42 -0.22
N LEU A 29 -28.70 -0.54 0.31
CA LEU A 29 -27.94 0.60 0.86
C LEU A 29 -27.67 1.64 -0.22
N HIS A 30 -27.18 1.21 -1.38
CA HIS A 30 -26.89 2.07 -2.53
C HIS A 30 -28.14 2.79 -3.04
N SER A 31 -29.26 2.08 -3.18
CA SER A 31 -30.55 2.67 -3.60
C SER A 31 -31.05 3.70 -2.60
N ALA A 32 -30.97 3.44 -1.30
CA ALA A 32 -31.36 4.41 -0.27
C ALA A 32 -30.51 5.68 -0.33
N SER A 33 -29.19 5.53 -0.48
CA SER A 33 -28.25 6.66 -0.57
C SER A 33 -28.37 7.44 -1.89
N SER A 34 -28.68 6.78 -3.00
CA SER A 34 -28.82 7.44 -4.30
C SER A 34 -30.14 8.20 -4.42
N ASN A 35 -31.24 7.64 -3.90
CA ASN A 35 -32.55 8.27 -3.98
C ASN A 35 -32.73 9.38 -2.92
N PHE A 36 -32.07 9.27 -1.77
CA PHE A 36 -32.19 10.23 -0.67
C PHE A 36 -30.82 10.55 -0.05
N PRO A 37 -29.91 11.22 -0.80
CA PRO A 37 -28.53 11.43 -0.39
C PRO A 37 -28.41 12.25 0.90
N ASP A 38 -29.20 13.32 1.07
CA ASP A 38 -29.16 14.15 2.27
C ASP A 38 -29.62 13.44 3.54
N ALA A 39 -30.49 12.44 3.41
CA ALA A 39 -31.02 11.70 4.55
C ALA A 39 -30.14 10.50 4.93
N TYR A 40 -29.57 9.80 3.94
CA TYR A 40 -29.00 8.47 4.17
C TYR A 40 -27.54 8.31 3.74
N LEU A 41 -27.00 9.09 2.81
CA LEU A 41 -25.65 8.83 2.28
C LEU A 41 -24.57 8.85 3.37
N GLU A 42 -24.53 9.91 4.18
CA GLU A 42 -23.51 10.03 5.23
C GLU A 42 -23.66 8.92 6.29
N LEU A 43 -24.89 8.59 6.66
CA LEU A 43 -25.18 7.52 7.63
C LEU A 43 -24.73 6.15 7.09
N VAL A 44 -25.04 5.86 5.83
CA VAL A 44 -24.68 4.60 5.17
C VAL A 44 -23.16 4.51 5.00
N LEU A 45 -22.50 5.55 4.48
CA LEU A 45 -21.05 5.56 4.30
C LEU A 45 -20.33 5.34 5.64
N LYS A 46 -20.67 6.11 6.68
CA LYS A 46 -20.06 5.95 8.01
C LYS A 46 -20.32 4.55 8.58
N GLY A 47 -21.53 4.02 8.40
CA GLY A 47 -21.90 2.67 8.82
C GLY A 47 -21.07 1.59 8.11
N MET A 48 -21.00 1.65 6.78
CA MET A 48 -20.24 0.71 5.96
C MET A 48 -18.74 0.79 6.24
N ILE A 49 -18.16 1.98 6.41
CA ILE A 49 -16.73 2.14 6.74
C ILE A 49 -16.43 1.56 8.12
N LYS A 50 -17.30 1.79 9.11
CA LYS A 50 -17.16 1.19 10.44
C LYS A 50 -17.21 -0.33 10.38
N ALA A 51 -18.20 -0.89 9.68
CA ALA A 51 -18.34 -2.33 9.53
C ALA A 51 -17.20 -2.95 8.71
N TYR A 52 -16.72 -2.25 7.68
CA TYR A 52 -15.52 -2.63 6.94
C TYR A 52 -14.31 -2.73 7.86
N ARG A 53 -14.06 -1.71 8.69
CA ARG A 53 -12.91 -1.70 9.60
C ARG A 53 -12.98 -2.84 10.63
N LEU A 54 -14.13 -2.98 11.30
CA LEU A 54 -14.25 -3.87 12.47
C LEU A 54 -14.51 -5.33 12.12
N GLU A 55 -15.18 -5.61 11.00
CA GLU A 55 -15.65 -6.98 10.69
C GLU A 55 -14.97 -7.58 9.45
N ILE A 56 -14.64 -6.77 8.45
CA ILE A 56 -14.09 -7.25 7.16
C ILE A 56 -12.57 -7.11 7.11
N GLY A 57 -12.07 -5.94 7.47
CA GLY A 57 -10.71 -5.48 7.28
C GLY A 57 -9.84 -5.57 8.52
N ASN A 58 -10.36 -6.08 9.64
CA ASN A 58 -9.58 -6.36 10.85
C ASN A 58 -8.58 -7.52 10.66
N ARG A 59 -8.79 -8.37 9.64
CA ARG A 59 -7.90 -9.49 9.28
C ARG A 59 -7.77 -9.60 7.77
N CYS A 60 -6.62 -10.08 7.30
CA CYS A 60 -6.40 -10.34 5.89
C CYS A 60 -5.79 -11.73 5.69
N ASN A 61 -6.53 -12.61 5.02
CA ASN A 61 -6.09 -13.92 4.61
C ASN A 61 -6.59 -14.19 3.17
N PRO A 62 -6.09 -15.22 2.47
CA PRO A 62 -6.46 -15.48 1.08
C PRO A 62 -7.97 -15.61 0.84
N ARG A 63 -8.72 -16.13 1.82
CA ARG A 63 -10.18 -16.25 1.75
C ARG A 63 -10.89 -14.90 1.96
N SER A 64 -10.41 -14.07 2.89
CA SER A 64 -11.00 -12.78 3.22
C SER A 64 -10.67 -11.69 2.20
N LEU A 65 -9.59 -11.84 1.41
CA LEU A 65 -9.21 -10.89 0.36
C LEU A 65 -10.34 -10.58 -0.61
N GLN A 66 -11.09 -11.59 -1.07
CA GLN A 66 -12.20 -11.38 -2.00
C GLN A 66 -13.32 -10.53 -1.37
N ARG A 67 -13.56 -10.70 -0.07
CA ARG A 67 -14.55 -9.94 0.70
C ARG A 67 -14.06 -8.51 0.94
N ILE A 68 -12.77 -8.31 1.21
CA ILE A 68 -12.14 -6.99 1.31
C ILE A 68 -12.28 -6.24 -0.02
N ASP A 69 -11.91 -6.87 -1.15
CA ASP A 69 -12.00 -6.26 -2.48
C ASP A 69 -13.44 -5.91 -2.86
N PHE A 70 -14.39 -6.81 -2.59
CA PHE A 70 -15.81 -6.54 -2.79
C PHE A 70 -16.26 -5.32 -1.98
N ALA A 71 -15.91 -5.26 -0.69
CA ALA A 71 -16.30 -4.16 0.17
C ALA A 71 -15.68 -2.82 -0.25
N VAL A 72 -14.40 -2.83 -0.63
CA VAL A 72 -13.69 -1.66 -1.15
C VAL A 72 -14.36 -1.13 -2.41
N ASN A 73 -14.75 -1.99 -3.35
CA ASN A 73 -15.46 -1.57 -4.56
C ASN A 73 -16.83 -0.98 -4.23
N CYS A 74 -17.60 -1.63 -3.33
CA CYS A 74 -18.92 -1.15 -2.90
C CYS A 74 -18.87 0.27 -2.29
N ILE A 75 -17.92 0.50 -1.38
CA ILE A 75 -17.76 1.82 -0.75
C ILE A 75 -17.23 2.84 -1.77
N SER A 76 -16.34 2.44 -2.68
CA SER A 76 -15.79 3.33 -3.71
C SER A 76 -16.84 3.80 -4.70
N GLU A 77 -17.75 2.91 -5.10
CA GLU A 77 -18.90 3.27 -5.94
C GLU A 77 -19.84 4.21 -5.19
N LEU A 78 -20.21 3.88 -3.94
CA LEU A 78 -21.12 4.70 -3.13
C LEU A 78 -20.56 6.12 -2.83
N SER A 79 -19.23 6.23 -2.71
CA SER A 79 -18.53 7.50 -2.52
C SER A 79 -18.75 8.48 -3.67
N GLY A 80 -19.12 8.00 -4.86
CA GLY A 80 -19.39 8.84 -6.04
C GLY A 80 -20.73 9.57 -6.02
N VAL A 81 -21.64 9.22 -5.09
CA VAL A 81 -22.98 9.84 -5.03
C VAL A 81 -22.89 11.32 -4.64
N ASP A 82 -22.04 11.66 -3.67
CA ASP A 82 -21.75 13.04 -3.27
C ASP A 82 -20.29 13.14 -2.82
N LEU A 83 -19.47 13.80 -3.64
CA LEU A 83 -18.05 13.95 -3.40
C LEU A 83 -17.74 14.92 -2.26
N SER A 84 -18.62 15.88 -1.97
CA SER A 84 -18.44 16.85 -0.88
C SER A 84 -18.60 16.17 0.48
N LYS A 85 -19.67 15.37 0.66
CA LYS A 85 -19.85 14.59 1.89
C LYS A 85 -18.74 13.53 2.05
N THR A 86 -18.37 12.88 0.95
CA THR A 86 -17.28 11.90 0.92
C THR A 86 -15.95 12.54 1.32
N TYR A 87 -15.62 13.72 0.79
CA TYR A 87 -14.40 14.45 1.13
C TYR A 87 -14.26 14.63 2.63
N THR A 88 -15.30 15.10 3.32
CA THR A 88 -15.27 15.31 4.78
C THR A 88 -14.98 14.01 5.53
N ILE A 89 -15.59 12.89 5.12
CA ILE A 89 -15.38 11.59 5.76
C ILE A 89 -13.93 11.11 5.54
N VAL A 90 -13.44 11.15 4.30
CA VAL A 90 -12.09 10.71 3.94
C VAL A 90 -11.04 11.58 4.63
N PHE A 91 -11.22 12.91 4.62
CA PHE A 91 -10.32 13.86 5.26
C PHE A 91 -10.14 13.57 6.75
N VAL A 92 -11.24 13.44 7.48
CA VAL A 92 -11.20 13.11 8.92
C VAL A 92 -10.47 11.79 9.13
N SER A 93 -10.79 10.76 8.34
CA SER A 93 -10.13 9.46 8.47
C SER A 93 -8.62 9.51 8.19
N ILE A 94 -8.18 10.23 7.15
CA ILE A 94 -6.74 10.39 6.84
C ILE A 94 -6.04 11.16 7.95
N ARG A 95 -6.66 12.25 8.44
CA ARG A 95 -6.14 13.07 9.53
C ARG A 95 -5.97 12.25 10.81
N ASP A 96 -6.93 11.42 11.15
CA ASP A 96 -6.87 10.60 12.36
C ASP A 96 -5.72 9.56 12.28
N ILE A 97 -5.51 8.96 11.11
CA ILE A 97 -4.33 8.09 10.86
C ILE A 97 -3.03 8.91 10.95
N ALA A 98 -3.01 10.14 10.42
CA ALA A 98 -1.83 11.01 10.48
C ALA A 98 -1.45 11.37 11.93
N ILE A 99 -2.44 11.66 12.77
CA ILE A 99 -2.25 11.94 14.20
C ILE A 99 -1.68 10.69 14.89
N ALA A 100 -2.29 9.51 14.68
CA ALA A 100 -1.80 8.26 15.25
C ALA A 100 -0.37 7.94 14.80
N LEU A 101 -0.06 8.15 13.52
CA LEU A 101 1.29 7.99 12.96
C LEU A 101 2.29 8.95 13.63
N ARG A 102 1.92 10.22 13.83
CA ARG A 102 2.78 11.20 14.51
C ARG A 102 3.06 10.78 15.96
N VAL A 103 2.05 10.31 16.68
CA VAL A 103 2.22 9.80 18.06
C VAL A 103 3.16 8.60 18.09
N ALA A 104 3.00 7.65 17.16
CA ALA A 104 3.89 6.49 17.05
C ALA A 104 5.34 6.88 16.68
N LEU A 105 5.53 7.90 15.84
CA LEU A 105 6.85 8.45 15.49
C LEU A 105 7.56 9.07 16.69
N LEU A 106 6.82 9.80 17.54
CA LEU A 106 7.38 10.53 18.69
C LEU A 106 7.64 9.62 19.89
N SER A 107 6.68 8.76 20.25
CA SER A 107 6.78 7.93 21.46
C SER A 107 7.69 6.72 21.27
N LYS A 108 7.83 6.19 20.05
CA LYS A 108 8.50 4.92 19.71
C LYS A 108 8.05 3.73 20.58
N GLY A 109 6.89 3.84 21.24
CA GLY A 109 6.33 2.80 22.08
C GLY A 109 5.78 1.66 21.24
N LYS A 110 5.93 0.41 21.72
CA LYS A 110 5.36 -0.76 21.04
C LYS A 110 3.83 -0.68 20.92
N GLU A 111 3.17 -0.12 21.93
CA GLU A 111 1.71 0.05 21.97
C GLU A 111 1.24 1.04 20.89
N GLU A 112 1.85 2.22 20.81
CA GLU A 112 1.54 3.22 19.79
C GLU A 112 1.84 2.75 18.37
N LEU A 113 2.91 1.95 18.21
CA LEU A 113 3.20 1.31 16.94
C LEU A 113 2.09 0.30 16.56
N GLY A 114 1.60 -0.50 17.50
CA GLY A 114 0.52 -1.47 17.28
C GLY A 114 -0.80 -0.82 16.84
N LYS A 115 -1.08 0.41 17.31
CA LYS A 115 -2.26 1.19 16.89
C LYS A 115 -2.22 1.60 15.41
N VAL A 116 -1.03 1.65 14.81
CA VAL A 116 -0.82 2.08 13.42
C VAL A 116 -0.49 0.90 12.49
N TYR A 117 0.23 -0.10 12.99
CA TYR A 117 0.69 -1.27 12.23
C TYR A 117 -0.26 -2.46 12.43
N ASN A 118 -1.48 -2.34 11.95
CA ASN A 118 -2.49 -3.39 11.99
C ASN A 118 -3.29 -3.44 10.68
N TRP A 119 -4.05 -4.52 10.50
CA TRP A 119 -4.85 -4.72 9.28
C TRP A 119 -5.95 -3.68 9.13
N GLU A 120 -6.56 -3.22 10.23
CA GLU A 120 -7.61 -2.19 10.17
C GLU A 120 -7.10 -0.93 9.46
N VAL A 121 -5.94 -0.41 9.88
CA VAL A 121 -5.33 0.79 9.28
C VAL A 121 -4.89 0.53 7.85
N ILE A 122 -4.23 -0.60 7.56
CA ILE A 122 -3.74 -0.88 6.20
C ILE A 122 -4.88 -1.12 5.21
N ASN A 123 -5.95 -1.76 5.62
CA ASN A 123 -7.15 -1.95 4.80
C ASN A 123 -7.96 -0.65 4.67
N LEU A 124 -7.93 0.24 5.66
CA LEU A 124 -8.51 1.58 5.54
C LEU A 124 -7.71 2.45 4.55
N ILE A 125 -6.37 2.38 4.58
CA ILE A 125 -5.52 3.00 3.56
C ILE A 125 -5.81 2.41 2.17
N ARG A 126 -5.98 1.08 2.04
CA ARG A 126 -6.40 0.43 0.78
C ARG A 126 -7.69 1.03 0.22
N LEU A 127 -8.70 1.18 1.09
CA LEU A 127 -10.00 1.76 0.73
C LEU A 127 -9.83 3.18 0.21
N TRP A 128 -9.15 4.06 0.96
CA TRP A 128 -8.99 5.45 0.54
C TRP A 128 -8.11 5.61 -0.69
N GLY A 129 -7.07 4.79 -0.82
CA GLY A 129 -6.29 4.69 -2.04
C GLY A 129 -7.17 4.37 -3.25
N LYS A 130 -8.07 3.38 -3.12
CA LYS A 130 -9.01 3.03 -4.19
C LYS A 130 -9.97 4.17 -4.53
N VAL A 131 -10.60 4.80 -3.53
CA VAL A 131 -11.51 5.94 -3.75
C VAL A 131 -10.81 7.05 -4.52
N LEU A 132 -9.59 7.43 -4.12
CA LEU A 132 -8.80 8.46 -4.79
C LEU A 132 -8.34 8.05 -6.20
N CYS A 133 -8.15 6.75 -6.45
CA CYS A 133 -7.86 6.24 -7.80
C CYS A 133 -9.08 6.26 -8.73
N VAL A 134 -10.31 6.13 -8.19
CA VAL A 134 -11.55 6.17 -8.98
C VAL A 134 -11.91 7.62 -9.37
N TYR A 135 -11.70 8.58 -8.46
CA TYR A 135 -12.02 10.00 -8.67
C TYR A 135 -10.79 10.93 -8.65
N PRO A 136 -9.72 10.66 -9.43
CA PRO A 136 -8.43 11.36 -9.29
C PRO A 136 -8.44 12.80 -9.85
N LYS A 137 -9.39 13.09 -10.75
CA LYS A 137 -9.53 14.39 -11.43
C LYS A 137 -10.65 15.25 -10.86
N GLU A 138 -11.50 14.67 -10.02
CA GLU A 138 -12.61 15.38 -9.42
C GLU A 138 -12.10 16.40 -8.41
N SER A 139 -12.52 17.65 -8.57
CA SER A 139 -12.05 18.78 -7.76
C SER A 139 -12.30 18.57 -6.27
N GLY A 140 -13.38 17.85 -5.92
CA GLY A 140 -13.74 17.54 -4.54
C GLY A 140 -12.72 16.66 -3.81
N LEU A 141 -12.17 15.62 -4.46
CA LEU A 141 -11.28 14.65 -3.79
C LEU A 141 -9.80 14.85 -4.10
N ARG A 142 -9.46 15.57 -5.17
CA ARG A 142 -8.08 15.84 -5.56
C ARG A 142 -7.20 16.45 -4.45
N PRO A 143 -7.69 17.38 -3.59
CA PRO A 143 -6.89 17.92 -2.50
C PRO A 143 -6.41 16.87 -1.49
N LEU A 144 -7.07 15.71 -1.39
CA LEU A 144 -6.71 14.63 -0.47
C LEU A 144 -5.55 13.76 -0.95
N ILE A 145 -5.17 13.86 -2.22
CA ILE A 145 -4.09 13.05 -2.82
C ILE A 145 -2.77 13.29 -2.07
N TYR A 146 -2.44 14.55 -1.78
CA TYR A 146 -1.18 14.88 -1.10
C TYR A 146 -1.16 14.42 0.37
N PRO A 147 -2.17 14.76 1.22
CA PRO A 147 -2.26 14.22 2.58
C PRO A 147 -2.22 12.69 2.61
N TYR A 148 -2.96 12.01 1.73
CA TYR A 148 -2.95 10.55 1.64
C TYR A 148 -1.54 10.01 1.29
N ALA A 149 -0.88 10.60 0.29
CA ALA A 149 0.44 10.18 -0.14
C ALA A 149 1.48 10.38 0.96
N GLN A 150 1.41 11.49 1.71
CA GLN A 150 2.28 11.76 2.85
C GLN A 150 2.10 10.74 3.97
N VAL A 151 0.86 10.50 4.41
CA VAL A 151 0.55 9.55 5.49
C VAL A 151 0.98 8.13 5.09
N THR A 152 0.64 7.70 3.87
CA THR A 152 1.00 6.37 3.38
C THR A 152 2.52 6.21 3.20
N SER A 153 3.22 7.26 2.76
CA SER A 153 4.69 7.27 2.70
C SER A 153 5.34 7.24 4.09
N GLY A 154 4.71 7.88 5.08
CA GLY A 154 5.12 7.85 6.47
C GLY A 154 4.95 6.46 7.08
N LEU A 155 3.80 5.81 6.86
CA LEU A 155 3.55 4.41 7.23
C LEU A 155 4.60 3.48 6.62
N MET A 156 4.90 3.63 5.33
CA MET A 156 5.90 2.83 4.62
C MET A 156 7.30 2.91 5.25
N ARG A 157 7.64 4.02 5.92
CA ARG A 157 8.99 4.31 6.44
C ARG A 157 9.07 4.34 7.98
N LEU A 158 7.96 4.13 8.69
CA LEU A 158 7.90 4.29 10.14
C LEU A 158 8.88 3.36 10.87
N VAL A 159 8.99 2.11 10.43
CA VAL A 159 9.96 1.14 10.98
C VAL A 159 10.82 0.52 9.86
N PRO A 160 12.11 0.86 9.77
CA PRO A 160 13.03 0.33 8.76
C PRO A 160 13.53 -1.07 9.15
N SER A 161 12.62 -2.06 9.22
CA SER A 161 12.93 -3.44 9.55
C SER A 161 12.45 -4.40 8.45
N PRO A 162 13.27 -5.42 8.06
CA PRO A 162 12.84 -6.48 7.13
C PRO A 162 11.59 -7.23 7.58
N ARG A 163 11.31 -7.24 8.89
CA ARG A 163 10.06 -7.80 9.45
C ARG A 163 8.83 -7.13 8.86
N ASN A 164 8.89 -5.83 8.57
CA ASN A 164 7.72 -5.04 8.16
C ASN A 164 7.64 -4.83 6.64
N TYR A 165 8.37 -5.61 5.84
CA TYR A 165 8.36 -5.46 4.39
C TYR A 165 7.01 -5.79 3.77
N GLY A 166 6.21 -6.65 4.39
CA GLY A 166 4.82 -6.89 3.95
C GLY A 166 3.99 -5.60 3.94
N LEU A 167 3.93 -4.91 5.09
CA LEU A 167 3.28 -3.59 5.21
C LEU A 167 3.87 -2.58 4.20
N ARG A 168 5.19 -2.54 4.07
CA ARG A 168 5.87 -1.67 3.10
C ARG A 168 5.38 -1.90 1.66
N PHE A 169 5.24 -3.16 1.25
CA PHE A 169 4.78 -3.53 -0.09
C PHE A 169 3.31 -3.16 -0.31
N HIS A 170 2.45 -3.28 0.70
CA HIS A 170 1.08 -2.78 0.62
C HIS A 170 1.05 -1.28 0.38
N CYS A 171 1.72 -0.48 1.22
CA CYS A 171 1.79 0.96 1.07
C CYS A 171 2.36 1.37 -0.30
N ALA A 172 3.47 0.75 -0.74
CA ALA A 172 4.07 1.02 -2.03
C ALA A 172 3.11 0.75 -3.19
N ARG A 173 2.37 -0.38 -3.15
CA ARG A 173 1.38 -0.73 -4.17
C ARG A 173 0.29 0.33 -4.27
N TYR A 174 -0.29 0.75 -3.13
CA TYR A 174 -1.34 1.78 -3.13
C TYR A 174 -0.85 3.15 -3.61
N LEU A 175 0.40 3.53 -3.29
CA LEU A 175 1.00 4.77 -3.77
C LEU A 175 1.25 4.74 -5.29
N ILE A 176 1.69 3.59 -5.82
CA ILE A 176 1.92 3.42 -7.27
C ILE A 176 0.60 3.44 -8.03
N ASP A 177 -0.45 2.78 -7.54
CA ASP A 177 -1.78 2.78 -8.14
C ASP A 177 -2.36 4.21 -8.18
N LEU A 178 -2.17 4.97 -7.10
CA LEU A 178 -2.56 6.39 -7.02
C LEU A 178 -1.77 7.26 -8.00
N MET A 179 -0.47 7.04 -8.13
CA MET A 179 0.38 7.75 -9.09
C MET A 179 -0.09 7.49 -10.53
N GLY A 180 -0.41 6.24 -10.87
CA GLY A 180 -0.93 5.88 -12.18
C GLY A 180 -2.27 6.53 -12.52
N SER A 181 -3.15 6.66 -11.52
CA SER A 181 -4.51 7.22 -11.73
C SER A 181 -4.54 8.76 -11.72
N SER A 182 -3.75 9.38 -10.84
CA SER A 182 -3.73 10.84 -10.64
C SER A 182 -2.74 11.60 -11.50
N GLY A 183 -1.70 10.92 -11.99
CA GLY A 183 -0.56 11.56 -12.66
C GLY A 183 0.34 12.37 -11.72
N VAL A 184 0.08 12.36 -10.41
CA VAL A 184 0.92 13.04 -9.42
C VAL A 184 2.12 12.16 -9.10
N TYR A 185 3.32 12.70 -9.28
CA TYR A 185 4.55 11.99 -8.97
C TYR A 185 4.72 11.76 -7.46
N ILE A 186 4.92 10.50 -7.06
CA ILE A 186 5.17 10.11 -5.67
C ILE A 186 6.47 9.29 -5.62
N PRO A 187 7.51 9.70 -4.86
CA PRO A 187 8.80 9.02 -4.85
C PRO A 187 8.78 7.73 -4.02
N VAL A 188 8.31 6.63 -4.62
CA VAL A 188 8.24 5.30 -3.98
C VAL A 188 9.55 4.50 -4.14
N ALA A 189 10.29 4.75 -5.21
CA ALA A 189 11.45 3.95 -5.60
C ALA A 189 12.56 3.87 -4.54
N SER A 190 12.83 4.95 -3.80
CA SER A 190 13.87 4.98 -2.76
C SER A 190 13.62 3.95 -1.67
N GLY A 191 12.36 3.78 -1.28
CA GLY A 191 11.99 2.79 -0.29
C GLY A 191 12.18 1.35 -0.78
N LEU A 192 11.72 1.04 -1.99
CA LEU A 192 11.93 -0.28 -2.58
C LEU A 192 13.43 -0.57 -2.80
N LEU A 193 14.17 0.48 -3.16
CA LEU A 193 15.63 0.66 -3.10
C LEU A 193 16.28 0.02 -1.88
N GLU A 194 15.86 0.54 -0.73
CA GLU A 194 16.36 0.16 0.57
C GLU A 194 16.00 -1.29 0.92
N ALA A 195 14.78 -1.73 0.59
CA ALA A 195 14.35 -3.12 0.83
C ALA A 195 15.20 -4.14 0.07
N LEU A 196 15.59 -3.84 -1.18
CA LEU A 196 16.48 -4.70 -1.96
C LEU A 196 17.90 -4.79 -1.38
N ASN A 197 18.36 -3.75 -0.68
CA ASN A 197 19.69 -3.71 -0.09
C ASN A 197 19.76 -4.32 1.33
N CYS A 198 18.72 -5.02 1.78
CA CYS A 198 18.75 -5.68 3.08
C CYS A 198 19.80 -6.81 3.11
N ARG A 199 20.36 -7.04 4.29
CA ARG A 199 21.46 -7.99 4.49
C ARG A 199 21.06 -9.42 4.10
N GLU A 200 19.82 -9.77 4.38
CA GLU A 200 19.21 -11.07 4.11
C GLU A 200 19.22 -11.36 2.61
N VAL A 201 18.84 -10.39 1.78
CA VAL A 201 18.82 -10.52 0.31
C VAL A 201 20.23 -10.52 -0.29
N LEU A 202 21.11 -9.63 0.18
CA LEU A 202 22.46 -9.49 -0.38
C LEU A 202 23.35 -10.72 -0.10
N LYS A 203 23.24 -11.33 1.08
CA LYS A 203 24.00 -12.54 1.43
C LYS A 203 23.31 -13.79 0.86
N GLY A 204 23.68 -14.15 -0.36
CA GLY A 204 23.17 -15.33 -1.09
C GLY A 204 23.41 -16.66 -0.37
N LYS A 205 24.39 -16.78 0.52
CA LYS A 205 24.69 -17.97 1.32
C LYS A 205 25.29 -17.54 2.67
N GLY A 206 24.72 -17.95 3.82
CA GLY A 206 25.41 -17.85 5.12
C GLY A 206 24.76 -17.08 6.28
N ALA A 207 23.42 -16.96 6.36
CA ALA A 207 22.75 -16.48 7.59
C ALA A 207 21.81 -17.51 8.26
N GLY A 208 21.60 -18.66 7.62
CA GLY A 208 20.81 -19.78 8.15
C GLY A 208 21.43 -21.15 7.90
N ALA A 209 22.63 -21.23 7.31
CA ALA A 209 23.50 -22.37 7.51
C ALA A 209 24.20 -22.14 8.84
N GLU A 210 23.45 -22.35 9.92
CA GLU A 210 24.05 -22.69 11.20
C GLU A 210 25.09 -23.76 10.91
N LYS A 211 26.30 -23.52 11.42
CA LYS A 211 27.40 -24.48 11.40
C LYS A 211 26.83 -25.88 11.50
N GLY A 212 27.04 -26.69 10.47
CA GLY A 212 27.04 -28.13 10.64
C GLY A 212 28.02 -28.41 11.77
N ARG A 213 27.49 -28.59 12.99
CA ARG A 213 28.20 -29.30 14.04
C ARG A 213 28.56 -30.62 13.37
N ASN A 214 29.85 -30.89 13.28
CA ASN A 214 30.38 -32.23 13.08
C ASN A 214 29.65 -33.18 14.05
N GLN A 215 28.55 -33.80 13.61
CA GLN A 215 28.14 -35.10 14.11
C GLN A 215 28.80 -36.10 13.18
N GLN A 216 30.01 -36.43 13.60
CA GLN A 216 30.72 -37.60 13.20
C GLN A 216 29.76 -38.79 13.18
N LYS A 217 29.68 -39.42 12.00
CA LYS A 217 29.10 -40.75 11.78
C LYS A 217 29.32 -41.64 12.99
N ASN A 218 28.24 -42.10 13.61
CA ASN A 218 28.12 -43.45 14.17
C ASN A 218 26.66 -43.75 14.50
N GLY A 219 26.18 -44.91 14.03
CA GLY A 219 25.02 -45.58 14.61
C GLY A 219 23.67 -45.39 13.90
N ARG A 220 23.35 -46.38 13.05
CA ARG A 220 22.03 -46.94 12.72
C ARG A 220 20.79 -46.32 13.41
N GLY A 221 19.80 -45.93 12.60
CA GLY A 221 18.39 -45.93 12.98
C GLY A 221 17.64 -44.64 12.67
N ASP A 222 16.63 -44.77 11.81
CA ASP A 222 15.49 -43.85 11.58
C ASP A 222 15.73 -42.57 10.76
N LYS A 223 15.58 -42.71 9.43
CA LYS A 223 15.30 -41.61 8.51
C LYS A 223 13.81 -41.26 8.61
N ARG A 224 13.43 -40.36 9.50
CA ARG A 224 12.20 -39.57 9.37
C ARG A 224 12.58 -38.16 8.96
N ASP A 225 12.32 -37.87 7.69
CA ASP A 225 12.56 -36.61 7.02
C ASP A 225 11.81 -35.45 7.71
N ASP A 226 12.46 -34.71 8.61
CA ASP A 226 11.99 -33.39 9.05
C ASP A 226 12.31 -32.33 7.98
N LYS A 227 11.78 -32.55 6.77
CA LYS A 227 11.66 -31.49 5.76
C LYS A 227 10.41 -30.70 6.11
N ARG A 228 10.47 -29.81 7.09
CA ARG A 228 9.46 -28.75 7.21
C ARG A 228 9.42 -27.99 5.89
N ILE A 229 8.42 -28.31 5.07
CA ILE A 229 8.12 -27.61 3.82
C ILE A 229 7.77 -26.19 4.25
N VAL A 230 8.74 -25.27 4.21
CA VAL A 230 8.48 -23.85 4.45
C VAL A 230 7.55 -23.40 3.32
N LYS A 231 6.26 -23.28 3.63
CA LYS A 231 5.24 -22.82 2.68
C LYS A 231 5.66 -21.47 2.07
N PRO A 232 5.39 -21.23 0.78
CA PRO A 232 5.66 -19.93 0.16
C PRO A 232 4.90 -18.82 0.89
N LEU A 233 5.53 -17.65 1.02
CA LEU A 233 4.96 -16.50 1.71
C LEU A 233 4.01 -15.75 0.76
N ASP A 234 2.76 -15.58 1.16
CA ASP A 234 1.79 -14.76 0.44
C ASP A 234 1.85 -13.30 0.91
N TRP A 235 2.59 -12.47 0.18
CA TRP A 235 2.74 -11.04 0.48
C TRP A 235 1.44 -10.23 0.34
N ARG A 236 0.34 -10.82 -0.14
CA ARG A 236 -0.99 -10.18 -0.14
C ARG A 236 -1.64 -10.15 1.24
N CYS A 237 -1.20 -11.02 2.15
CA CYS A 237 -1.82 -11.25 3.45
C CYS A 237 -0.81 -11.21 4.60
N ILE A 238 0.31 -10.49 4.44
CA ILE A 238 1.36 -10.39 5.46
C ILE A 238 1.68 -8.92 5.72
N LEU A 239 1.54 -8.48 6.99
CA LEU A 239 2.09 -7.19 7.43
C LEU A 239 3.50 -7.35 8.01
N ARG A 240 3.65 -8.34 8.89
CA ARG A 240 4.88 -8.63 9.61
C ARG A 240 5.33 -10.08 9.38
N VAL A 241 6.63 -10.25 9.14
CA VAL A 241 7.27 -11.55 8.92
C VAL A 241 7.89 -12.05 10.23
N SER A 242 7.73 -13.34 10.52
CA SER A 242 8.33 -13.99 11.70
C SER A 242 9.84 -14.18 11.56
N ASP A 243 10.54 -14.32 12.68
CA ASP A 243 12.01 -14.48 12.70
C ASP A 243 12.51 -15.73 11.97
N ASN A 244 11.71 -16.79 12.00
CA ASN A 244 12.02 -18.02 11.29
C ASN A 244 11.89 -17.82 9.77
N ALA A 245 10.85 -17.09 9.33
CA ALA A 245 10.62 -16.81 7.93
C ALA A 245 11.68 -15.87 7.32
N LEU A 246 12.22 -14.91 8.09
CA LEU A 246 13.28 -13.98 7.63
C LEU A 246 14.54 -14.69 7.09
N LYS A 247 14.91 -15.83 7.67
CA LYS A 247 16.10 -16.60 7.26
C LYS A 247 15.83 -17.48 6.03
N SER A 248 14.58 -17.63 5.64
CA SER A 248 14.17 -18.57 4.59
C SER A 248 14.61 -18.11 3.20
N LYS A 249 14.69 -19.07 2.27
CA LYS A 249 14.87 -18.79 0.84
C LYS A 249 13.65 -18.06 0.27
N HIS A 250 12.44 -18.47 0.67
CA HIS A 250 11.18 -17.90 0.22
C HIS A 250 11.03 -16.41 0.59
N PHE A 251 11.52 -15.99 1.75
CA PHE A 251 11.58 -14.57 2.10
C PHE A 251 12.47 -13.77 1.15
N ARG A 252 13.70 -14.25 0.91
CA ARG A 252 14.65 -13.57 0.02
C ARG A 252 14.13 -13.48 -1.42
N GLU A 253 13.57 -14.57 -1.94
CA GLU A 253 12.96 -14.60 -3.28
C GLU A 253 11.75 -13.67 -3.35
N GLY A 254 10.84 -13.77 -2.38
CA GLY A 254 9.64 -12.95 -2.31
C GLY A 254 9.92 -11.45 -2.20
N VAL A 255 10.91 -11.04 -1.41
CA VAL A 255 11.33 -9.62 -1.31
C VAL A 255 11.87 -9.12 -2.66
N VAL A 256 12.73 -9.90 -3.33
CA VAL A 256 13.29 -9.51 -4.62
C VAL A 256 12.19 -9.42 -5.68
N ASP A 257 11.33 -10.42 -5.77
CA ASP A 257 10.24 -10.46 -6.75
C ASP A 257 9.25 -9.31 -6.52
N GLN A 258 8.81 -9.06 -5.27
CA GLN A 258 7.91 -7.95 -4.95
C GLN A 258 8.55 -6.58 -5.21
N CYS A 259 9.80 -6.36 -4.80
CA CYS A 259 10.49 -5.09 -5.06
C CYS A 259 10.67 -4.83 -6.55
N LEU A 260 11.11 -5.82 -7.33
CA LEU A 260 11.31 -5.66 -8.77
C LEU A 260 9.99 -5.44 -9.50
N LEU A 261 8.93 -6.16 -9.12
CA LEU A 261 7.58 -5.94 -9.64
C LEU A 261 7.08 -4.52 -9.35
N LEU A 262 7.17 -4.06 -8.09
CA LEU A 262 6.70 -2.73 -7.71
C LEU A 262 7.53 -1.62 -8.35
N LEU A 263 8.86 -1.78 -8.46
CA LEU A 263 9.72 -0.85 -9.20
C LEU A 263 9.38 -0.82 -10.70
N THR A 264 9.02 -1.97 -11.27
CA THR A 264 8.56 -2.05 -12.66
C THR A 264 7.23 -1.31 -12.84
N LYS A 265 6.25 -1.53 -11.95
CA LYS A 265 4.96 -0.80 -11.96
C LYS A 265 5.19 0.70 -11.83
N PHE A 266 6.03 1.13 -10.88
CA PHE A 266 6.43 2.52 -10.71
C PHE A 266 7.02 3.13 -12.00
N LEU A 267 8.02 2.49 -12.62
CA LEU A 267 8.61 2.98 -13.87
C LEU A 267 7.61 2.96 -15.03
N SER A 268 6.70 1.98 -15.07
CA SER A 268 5.65 1.86 -16.08
C SER A 268 4.67 3.03 -16.04
N THR A 269 4.29 3.50 -14.85
CA THR A 269 3.42 4.69 -14.71
C THR A 269 4.07 5.98 -15.22
N LEU A 270 5.40 6.01 -15.29
CA LEU A 270 6.19 7.12 -15.84
C LEU A 270 6.60 6.88 -17.30
N SER A 271 6.27 5.73 -17.88
CA SER A 271 6.82 5.28 -19.16
C SER A 271 6.50 6.22 -20.32
N ARG A 272 5.37 6.93 -20.24
CA ARG A 272 4.91 7.93 -21.21
C ARG A 272 5.25 9.36 -20.81
N SER A 273 5.88 9.58 -19.66
CA SER A 273 6.26 10.93 -19.24
C SER A 273 7.44 11.41 -20.06
N VAL A 274 7.41 12.68 -20.50
CA VAL A 274 8.58 13.29 -21.13
C VAL A 274 9.76 13.20 -20.17
N ALA A 275 9.60 13.50 -18.88
CA ALA A 275 10.65 13.52 -17.84
C ALA A 275 11.23 12.15 -17.42
N LEU A 276 10.85 11.05 -18.07
CA LEU A 276 11.30 9.71 -17.67
C LEU A 276 12.83 9.56 -17.60
N PRO A 277 13.65 10.01 -18.58
CA PRO A 277 15.10 9.77 -18.54
C PRO A 277 15.77 10.34 -17.28
N GLU A 278 15.34 11.50 -16.81
CA GLU A 278 15.88 12.16 -15.62
C GLU A 278 15.32 11.53 -14.34
N VAL A 279 14.00 11.31 -14.29
CA VAL A 279 13.31 10.80 -13.09
C VAL A 279 13.66 9.33 -12.83
N ALA A 280 13.87 8.51 -13.87
CA ALA A 280 14.24 7.11 -13.72
C ALA A 280 15.70 6.93 -13.28
N TYR A 281 16.58 7.90 -13.53
CA TYR A 281 18.02 7.75 -13.33
C TYR A 281 18.43 7.27 -11.93
N PRO A 282 17.94 7.85 -10.81
CA PRO A 282 18.29 7.38 -9.47
C PRO A 282 17.87 5.92 -9.23
N THR A 283 16.71 5.53 -9.75
CA THR A 283 16.19 4.16 -9.65
C THR A 283 17.07 3.18 -10.42
N LEU A 284 17.47 3.53 -11.65
CA LEU A 284 18.37 2.71 -12.46
C LEU A 284 19.75 2.59 -11.84
N ALA A 285 20.30 3.68 -11.29
CA ALA A 285 21.57 3.65 -10.57
C ALA A 285 21.51 2.70 -9.36
N GLY A 286 20.43 2.76 -8.57
CA GLY A 286 20.18 1.85 -7.46
C GLY A 286 20.10 0.38 -7.89
N LEU A 287 19.36 0.08 -8.96
CA LEU A 287 19.24 -1.28 -9.51
C LEU A 287 20.57 -1.83 -10.04
N ARG A 288 21.37 -0.99 -10.73
CA ARG A 288 22.72 -1.38 -11.19
C ARG A 288 23.64 -1.69 -10.01
N ARG A 289 23.58 -0.90 -8.94
CA ARG A 289 24.34 -1.16 -7.71
C ARG A 289 23.92 -2.49 -7.08
N PHE A 290 22.62 -2.71 -6.90
CA PHE A 290 22.08 -3.97 -6.40
C PHE A 290 22.54 -5.18 -7.23
N GLY A 291 22.47 -5.09 -8.55
CA GLY A 291 22.91 -6.15 -9.46
C GLY A 291 24.40 -6.48 -9.40
N LYS A 292 25.25 -5.57 -8.90
CA LYS A 292 26.68 -5.80 -8.65
C LYS A 292 26.94 -6.38 -7.26
N THR A 293 26.15 -5.99 -6.26
CA THR A 293 26.35 -6.38 -4.86
C THR A 293 25.72 -7.72 -4.51
N VAL A 294 24.65 -8.12 -5.20
CA VAL A 294 23.93 -9.36 -4.90
C VAL A 294 24.77 -10.60 -5.26
N SER A 295 24.89 -11.55 -4.32
CA SER A 295 25.65 -12.78 -4.54
C SER A 295 24.93 -13.79 -5.45
N THR A 296 23.60 -13.75 -5.51
CA THR A 296 22.78 -14.69 -6.29
C THR A 296 22.66 -14.22 -7.75
N PRO A 297 23.15 -14.99 -8.74
CA PRO A 297 23.13 -14.58 -10.15
C PRO A 297 21.73 -14.38 -10.73
N ALA A 298 20.73 -15.15 -10.26
CA ALA A 298 19.35 -15.03 -10.72
C ALA A 298 18.76 -13.64 -10.42
N TYR A 299 18.95 -13.12 -9.20
CA TYR A 299 18.48 -11.79 -8.81
C TYR A 299 19.21 -10.68 -9.58
N SER A 300 20.52 -10.84 -9.80
CA SER A 300 21.30 -9.92 -10.63
C SER A 300 20.75 -9.88 -12.07
N LYS A 301 20.42 -11.04 -12.65
CA LYS A 301 19.84 -11.15 -13.99
C LYS A 301 18.48 -10.43 -14.08
N GLN A 302 17.58 -10.66 -13.13
CA GLN A 302 16.27 -10.00 -13.09
C GLN A 302 16.42 -8.46 -12.99
N ALA A 303 17.28 -7.97 -12.11
CA ALA A 303 17.52 -6.53 -11.96
C ALA A 303 18.13 -5.90 -13.22
N ARG A 304 19.11 -6.57 -13.86
CA ARG A 304 19.70 -6.12 -15.14
C ARG A 304 18.68 -6.11 -16.27
N GLN A 305 17.77 -7.08 -16.30
CA GLN A 305 16.68 -7.12 -17.28
C GLN A 305 15.78 -5.89 -17.15
N LEU A 306 15.37 -5.53 -15.93
CA LEU A 306 14.58 -4.32 -15.69
C LEU A 306 15.34 -3.05 -16.11
N VAL A 307 16.62 -2.95 -15.76
CA VAL A 307 17.46 -1.80 -16.16
C VAL A 307 17.52 -1.67 -17.68
N LYS A 308 17.74 -2.78 -18.40
CA LYS A 308 17.79 -2.79 -19.86
C LYS A 308 16.47 -2.31 -20.48
N THR A 309 15.33 -2.87 -20.06
CA THR A 309 14.01 -2.47 -20.57
C THR A 309 13.72 -0.98 -20.28
N ALA A 310 14.10 -0.50 -19.10
CA ALA A 310 13.91 0.90 -18.74
C ALA A 310 14.78 1.84 -19.58
N GLU A 311 16.04 1.47 -19.85
CA GLU A 311 16.94 2.23 -20.73
C GLU A 311 16.43 2.28 -22.17
N GLU A 312 15.90 1.17 -22.71
CA GLU A 312 15.24 1.13 -24.01
C GLU A 312 14.08 2.13 -24.08
N ASN A 313 13.26 2.22 -23.03
CA ASN A 313 12.18 3.19 -22.97
C ASN A 313 12.68 4.64 -22.79
N CYS A 314 13.75 4.86 -22.03
CA CYS A 314 14.38 6.18 -21.93
C CYS A 314 14.88 6.66 -23.31
N GLN A 315 15.51 5.76 -24.09
CA GLN A 315 15.96 6.09 -25.45
C GLN A 315 14.79 6.38 -26.41
N LEU A 316 13.70 5.63 -26.30
CA LEU A 316 12.46 5.92 -27.03
C LEU A 316 12.00 7.36 -26.74
N ILE A 317 11.90 7.73 -25.46
CA ILE A 317 11.47 9.08 -25.05
C ILE A 317 12.46 10.16 -25.53
N LEU A 318 13.76 9.93 -25.45
CA LEU A 318 14.77 10.87 -25.96
C LEU A 318 14.65 11.08 -27.48
N SER A 319 14.41 10.00 -28.24
CA SER A 319 14.22 10.09 -29.68
C SER A 319 12.95 10.87 -30.07
N LEU A 320 11.91 10.80 -29.23
CA LEU A 320 10.69 11.58 -29.41
C LEU A 320 10.89 13.03 -29.03
N ARG A 321 11.59 13.31 -27.92
CA ARG A 321 11.98 14.67 -27.52
C ARG A 321 12.77 15.38 -28.62
N ALA A 322 13.69 14.69 -29.28
CA ALA A 322 14.48 15.26 -30.37
C ALA A 322 13.66 15.67 -31.60
N ARG A 323 12.45 15.12 -31.76
CA ARG A 323 11.52 15.48 -32.86
C ARG A 323 10.61 16.65 -32.49
N LEU A 324 10.56 17.02 -31.22
CA LEU A 324 9.72 18.11 -30.75
C LEU A 324 10.52 19.40 -30.89
N ASP A 325 9.98 20.36 -31.64
CA ASP A 325 10.58 21.65 -31.92
C ASP A 325 10.38 22.58 -30.71
N PHE A 326 11.09 22.30 -29.60
CA PHE A 326 10.97 23.06 -28.36
C PHE A 326 11.99 24.20 -28.29
N GLY A 327 11.50 25.44 -28.23
CA GLY A 327 12.23 26.59 -27.71
C GLY A 327 11.78 26.94 -26.29
N VAL A 328 12.72 27.28 -25.39
CA VAL A 328 12.48 27.67 -23.98
C VAL A 328 11.53 28.88 -23.85
N LYS A 329 11.28 29.63 -24.94
CA LYS A 329 10.45 30.84 -24.96
C LYS A 329 8.95 30.61 -25.29
N GLY A 330 8.53 29.38 -25.59
CA GLY A 330 7.16 29.06 -26.04
C GLY A 330 6.24 28.41 -25.00
N VAL A 331 6.62 28.39 -23.72
CA VAL A 331 5.94 27.61 -22.65
C VAL A 331 4.68 28.31 -22.10
N ALA A 332 3.89 28.93 -22.98
CA ALA A 332 2.58 29.47 -22.57
C ALA A 332 1.51 28.37 -22.44
N ASP A 333 1.73 27.22 -23.08
CA ASP A 333 0.76 26.13 -23.14
C ASP A 333 1.40 24.80 -22.71
N TYR A 334 1.23 24.41 -21.45
CA TYR A 334 1.79 23.17 -20.89
C TYR A 334 1.26 21.89 -21.54
N SER A 335 0.19 22.00 -22.34
CA SER A 335 -0.38 20.89 -23.12
C SER A 335 0.57 20.35 -24.19
N CYS A 336 1.51 21.17 -24.68
CA CYS A 336 2.52 20.75 -25.67
C CYS A 336 3.71 19.98 -25.06
N ILE A 337 3.84 19.96 -23.73
CA ILE A 337 4.90 19.25 -22.98
C ILE A 337 4.52 17.78 -22.75
N GLU A 338 3.30 17.39 -23.13
CA GLU A 338 2.86 16.01 -23.03
C GLU A 338 3.56 15.16 -24.10
N SER A 339 4.11 14.01 -23.71
CA SER A 339 4.78 13.11 -24.65
C SER A 339 3.83 12.77 -25.80
N PRO A 340 4.30 12.70 -27.06
CA PRO A 340 3.48 12.22 -28.18
C PRO A 340 2.84 10.85 -27.91
N LEU A 341 3.47 10.04 -27.06
CA LEU A 341 2.97 8.73 -26.62
C LEU A 341 1.77 8.80 -25.68
N LYS A 342 1.45 9.97 -25.11
CA LYS A 342 0.29 10.10 -24.23
C LYS A 342 -1.02 9.85 -24.98
N PHE A 343 -1.06 10.18 -26.28
CA PHE A 343 -2.21 9.97 -27.16
C PHE A 343 -2.07 8.76 -28.09
N THR A 344 -0.91 8.10 -28.07
CA THR A 344 -0.65 6.91 -28.90
C THR A 344 -1.16 5.66 -28.20
N LYS A 345 -1.83 4.76 -28.96
CA LYS A 345 -2.33 3.48 -28.44
C LYS A 345 -1.24 2.42 -28.26
N ASP A 346 -0.08 2.65 -28.84
CA ASP A 346 1.05 1.72 -28.78
C ASP A 346 1.58 1.64 -27.35
N LYS A 347 1.94 0.41 -26.95
CA LYS A 347 2.48 0.13 -25.64
C LYS A 347 3.98 0.43 -25.62
N THR A 348 4.44 1.01 -24.51
CA THR A 348 5.88 1.17 -24.31
C THR A 348 6.53 -0.17 -23.95
N PRO A 349 7.84 -0.36 -24.21
CA PRO A 349 8.57 -1.56 -23.77
C PRO A 349 8.42 -1.84 -22.26
N LEU A 350 8.34 -0.77 -21.45
CA LEU A 350 8.11 -0.89 -20.00
C LEU A 350 6.70 -1.34 -19.66
N GLU A 351 5.68 -0.86 -20.36
CA GLU A 351 4.28 -1.29 -20.17
C GLU A 351 4.12 -2.77 -20.51
N GLU A 352 4.66 -3.23 -21.64
CA GLU A 352 4.59 -4.64 -22.02
C GLU A 352 5.31 -5.55 -21.01
N PHE A 353 6.47 -5.11 -20.52
CA PHE A 353 7.21 -5.83 -19.50
C PHE A 353 6.45 -5.88 -18.17
N CYS A 354 5.84 -4.76 -17.77
CA CYS A 354 5.00 -4.68 -16.58
C CYS A 354 3.79 -5.62 -16.68
N GLU A 355 3.08 -5.63 -17.81
CA GLU A 355 1.93 -6.52 -18.03
C GLU A 355 2.32 -7.99 -17.89
N LYS A 356 3.45 -8.41 -18.47
CA LYS A 356 3.95 -9.79 -18.34
C LYS A 356 4.21 -10.16 -16.88
N LEU A 357 4.83 -9.27 -16.10
CA LEU A 357 5.09 -9.52 -14.68
C LEU A 357 3.80 -9.55 -13.85
N VAL A 358 2.84 -8.69 -14.15
CA VAL A 358 1.53 -8.67 -13.47
C VAL A 358 0.74 -9.94 -13.78
N GLN A 359 0.74 -10.41 -15.03
CA GLN A 359 0.08 -11.68 -15.38
C GLN A 359 0.72 -12.87 -14.67
N LYS A 360 2.05 -12.86 -14.52
CA LYS A 360 2.76 -13.86 -13.72
C LYS A 360 2.32 -13.82 -12.25
N GLU A 361 2.27 -12.64 -11.63
CA GLU A 361 1.79 -12.46 -10.24
C GLU A 361 0.36 -13.00 -10.05
N ILE A 362 -0.54 -12.71 -11.01
CA ILE A 362 -1.92 -13.20 -10.98
C ILE A 362 -1.99 -14.73 -11.10
N GLN A 363 -1.16 -15.34 -11.94
CA GLN A 363 -1.12 -16.80 -12.09
C GLN A 363 -0.58 -17.48 -10.83
N GLU A 364 0.48 -16.93 -10.23
CA GLU A 364 1.04 -17.42 -8.96
C GLU A 364 0.04 -17.30 -7.81
N ALA A 365 -0.68 -16.18 -7.74
CA ALA A 365 -1.77 -15.98 -6.79
C ALA A 365 -2.89 -17.02 -6.96
N LYS A 366 -3.35 -17.27 -8.19
CA LYS A 366 -4.37 -18.30 -8.47
C LYS A 366 -3.88 -19.70 -8.10
N ALA A 367 -2.62 -20.02 -8.39
CA ALA A 367 -2.02 -21.31 -8.06
C ALA A 367 -1.94 -21.51 -6.53
N PHE A 368 -1.57 -20.45 -5.81
CA PHE A 368 -1.55 -20.44 -4.35
C PHE A 368 -2.96 -20.68 -3.77
N ASP A 369 -3.95 -19.95 -4.28
CA ASP A 369 -5.34 -20.05 -3.83
C ASP A 369 -5.94 -21.46 -4.12
N SER A 370 -5.61 -22.07 -5.27
CA SER A 370 -6.00 -23.46 -5.56
C SER A 370 -5.32 -24.49 -4.66
N GLY A 371 -4.05 -24.29 -4.32
CA GLY A 371 -3.30 -25.19 -3.44
C GLY A 371 -3.88 -25.23 -2.02
N LEU A 372 -4.47 -24.13 -1.54
CA LEU A 372 -5.19 -24.08 -0.27
C LEU A 372 -6.47 -24.92 -0.29
N THR A 373 -7.17 -25.01 -1.42
CA THR A 373 -8.42 -25.78 -1.52
C THR A 373 -8.23 -27.29 -1.60
N ASP A 374 -7.04 -27.76 -1.99
CA ASP A 374 -6.72 -29.20 -2.08
C ASP A 374 -6.21 -29.79 -0.75
N VAL A 375 -5.63 -28.98 0.14
CA VAL A 375 -5.17 -29.41 1.48
C VAL A 375 -6.35 -29.64 2.45
N ASP A 376 -7.47 -28.95 2.26
CA ASP A 376 -8.70 -29.10 3.08
C ASP A 376 -9.45 -30.43 2.86
N LYS A 377 -8.99 -31.31 1.94
CA LYS A 377 -9.62 -32.62 1.69
C LYS A 377 -8.98 -33.79 2.45
N THR A 378 -7.89 -33.55 3.19
CA THR A 378 -7.28 -34.54 4.08
C THR A 378 -7.60 -34.17 5.54
N PRO A 379 -8.35 -35.00 6.28
CA PRO A 379 -8.67 -34.69 7.67
C PRO A 379 -7.51 -35.12 8.56
N GLU A 380 -6.56 -34.22 8.81
CA GLU A 380 -5.65 -34.35 9.96
C GLU A 380 -5.54 -33.02 10.70
N GLU A 381 -5.85 -33.11 11.98
CA GLU A 381 -5.73 -32.10 13.01
C GLU A 381 -4.26 -31.71 13.18
N GLU A 382 -3.81 -30.63 12.54
CA GLU A 382 -2.65 -29.88 13.02
C GLU A 382 -3.05 -28.44 13.23
N SER A 383 -3.08 -28.09 14.51
CA SER A 383 -3.37 -26.79 15.10
C SER A 383 -2.59 -25.65 14.41
N ASP A 384 -3.34 -24.76 13.76
CA ASP A 384 -2.89 -23.50 13.18
C ASP A 384 -2.60 -22.42 14.27
N SER A 385 -2.17 -22.84 15.47
CA SER A 385 -2.06 -21.98 16.67
C SER A 385 -0.76 -21.18 16.77
N ASP A 386 0.28 -21.49 16.01
CA ASP A 386 1.63 -20.98 16.31
C ASP A 386 2.03 -19.73 15.50
N ILE A 387 1.13 -19.19 14.67
CA ILE A 387 1.35 -17.92 13.94
C ILE A 387 0.63 -16.75 14.62
N GLU A 388 -0.40 -17.01 15.44
CA GLU A 388 -1.26 -15.96 16.03
C GLU A 388 -0.92 -15.61 17.50
N GLU A 389 -0.03 -16.35 18.18
CA GLU A 389 0.24 -16.09 19.61
C GLU A 389 1.02 -14.80 19.90
N GLU A 390 1.76 -14.22 18.93
CA GLU A 390 2.35 -12.88 19.11
C GLU A 390 1.35 -11.74 18.82
N ASP A 391 0.34 -11.98 17.96
CA ASP A 391 -0.66 -10.96 17.60
C ASP A 391 -1.73 -10.81 18.70
N ASN A 392 -2.14 -11.91 19.35
CA ASN A 392 -3.15 -11.88 20.43
C ASN A 392 -2.69 -11.17 21.72
N LYS A 393 -1.37 -11.05 21.96
CA LYS A 393 -0.87 -10.26 23.10
C LYS A 393 -0.80 -8.75 22.81
N MET A 394 -0.89 -8.35 21.55
CA MET A 394 -0.95 -6.94 21.15
C MET A 394 -2.39 -6.46 20.96
N GLU A 395 -3.31 -7.32 20.51
CA GLU A 395 -4.74 -6.97 20.36
C GLU A 395 -5.48 -6.80 21.69
N ALA A 396 -5.13 -7.57 22.74
CA ALA A 396 -5.83 -7.50 24.03
C ALA A 396 -5.66 -6.17 24.79
N ALA A 397 -4.76 -5.28 24.35
CA ALA A 397 -4.54 -3.96 24.96
C ALA A 397 -5.14 -2.80 24.13
N ALA A 398 -5.74 -3.07 22.96
CA ALA A 398 -6.25 -2.04 22.06
C ALA A 398 -7.79 -1.87 22.15
N ASP A 399 -8.35 -1.89 23.35
CA ASP A 399 -9.76 -1.59 23.54
C ASP A 399 -9.96 -0.05 23.62
N ARG A 400 -9.99 0.62 22.46
CA ARG A 400 -10.72 1.88 22.22
C ARG A 400 -10.61 2.37 20.76
N PRO A 401 -11.71 2.87 20.18
CA PRO A 401 -11.81 3.13 18.75
C PRO A 401 -11.04 4.39 18.34
N LEU A 402 -10.35 4.30 17.18
CA LEU A 402 -10.07 5.45 16.32
C LEU A 402 -11.41 6.07 15.88
N LEU A 403 -11.84 7.04 16.70
CA LEU A 403 -12.81 8.13 16.49
C LEU A 403 -14.18 7.78 15.85
N LEU A 404 -15.22 7.89 16.68
CA LEU A 404 -16.55 8.36 16.28
C LEU A 404 -17.20 9.10 17.47
N LYS A 405 -16.80 10.35 17.76
CA LYS A 405 -17.68 11.28 18.49
C LYS A 405 -18.28 12.25 17.49
N ALA A 406 -19.51 11.93 17.07
CA ALA A 406 -20.38 12.88 16.39
C ALA A 406 -20.78 13.97 17.40
N GLY A 407 -20.72 15.23 16.97
CA GLY A 407 -21.13 16.36 17.80
C GLY A 407 -22.61 16.28 18.17
N THR A 408 -22.89 16.51 19.45
CA THR A 408 -24.18 16.97 19.94
C THR A 408 -23.91 18.06 20.97
N SER A 409 -24.43 19.25 20.68
CA SER A 409 -24.59 20.40 21.56
C SER A 409 -25.29 20.04 22.87
N GLY A 410 -24.82 20.59 23.99
CA GLY A 410 -25.49 20.57 25.29
C GLY A 410 -24.55 21.06 26.37
N ALA A 411 -24.93 22.17 27.01
CA ALA A 411 -24.19 22.93 28.01
C ALA A 411 -23.69 22.11 29.21
N ASP A 412 -22.50 22.44 29.70
CA ASP A 412 -22.33 22.96 31.07
C ASP A 412 -20.93 23.54 31.29
N GLU A 413 -20.89 24.48 32.22
CA GLU A 413 -19.90 25.54 32.43
C GLU A 413 -18.59 25.14 33.14
N THR A 414 -17.63 26.07 33.02
CA THR A 414 -16.51 26.42 33.93
C THR A 414 -15.15 25.73 33.82
N GLY A 415 -14.14 26.58 33.62
CA GLY A 415 -12.72 26.32 33.81
C GLY A 415 -11.86 27.10 32.81
N ASP A 416 -11.62 28.38 33.10
CA ASP A 416 -10.68 29.26 32.40
C ASP A 416 -9.29 28.62 32.26
N ASP A 417 -8.72 28.71 31.06
CA ASP A 417 -7.29 28.96 30.82
C ASP A 417 -7.19 29.51 29.38
N GLU A 418 -7.03 30.83 29.26
CA GLU A 418 -6.82 31.55 28.01
C GLU A 418 -5.39 31.32 27.51
N ASP A 419 -5.19 30.47 26.50
CA ASP A 419 -3.97 30.46 25.68
C ASP A 419 -4.13 31.47 24.54
N ILE A 420 -3.52 32.65 24.73
CA ILE A 420 -3.38 33.71 23.75
C ILE A 420 -2.47 33.23 22.61
N VAL A 421 -2.98 33.25 21.39
CA VAL A 421 -2.21 33.04 20.17
C VAL A 421 -1.49 34.36 19.85
N GLU A 422 -0.19 34.43 20.07
CA GLU A 422 0.65 35.51 19.54
C GLU A 422 0.83 35.31 18.03
N ASP A 423 0.43 36.33 17.26
CA ASP A 423 0.60 36.39 15.81
C ASP A 423 2.10 36.42 15.45
N LEU A 424 2.51 35.51 14.57
CA LEU A 424 3.83 35.48 13.95
C LEU A 424 3.96 36.65 12.97
N GLU A 425 4.50 37.78 13.45
CA GLU A 425 5.05 38.82 12.58
C GLU A 425 6.32 38.30 11.88
N MET A 426 6.29 38.31 10.55
CA MET A 426 7.43 38.00 9.69
C MET A 426 8.39 39.20 9.69
N SER A 427 9.61 39.02 10.19
CA SER A 427 10.68 40.00 10.04
C SER A 427 11.18 40.00 8.59
N ASP A 428 11.02 41.13 7.91
CA ASP A 428 11.72 41.45 6.67
C ASP A 428 13.21 41.69 7.00
N ASP A 429 14.08 40.82 6.51
CA ASP A 429 15.54 41.04 6.56
C ASP A 429 15.98 41.95 5.41
N GLU A 430 16.77 42.94 5.81
CA GLU A 430 17.33 44.04 5.04
C GLU A 430 18.26 43.57 3.90
N LEU A 431 18.09 44.20 2.73
CA LEU A 431 19.06 44.14 1.63
C LEU A 431 20.09 45.26 1.86
N ASP A 432 21.30 44.88 2.27
CA ASP A 432 22.45 45.79 2.27
C ASP A 432 22.90 46.10 0.83
N GLU A 433 22.87 47.39 0.52
CA GLU A 433 23.50 48.02 -0.63
C GLU A 433 25.02 48.12 -0.38
N GLU A 434 25.84 47.49 -1.24
CA GLU A 434 27.23 47.92 -1.44
C GLU A 434 27.37 48.45 -2.88
N GLU A 435 27.20 49.76 -3.03
CA GLU A 435 27.87 50.55 -4.06
C GLU A 435 29.21 51.07 -3.49
N SER A 436 30.30 50.87 -4.22
CA SER A 436 31.33 51.92 -4.31
C SER A 436 32.10 51.82 -5.62
N ASP A 437 32.32 53.00 -6.18
CA ASP A 437 33.21 53.37 -7.28
C ASP A 437 34.65 52.83 -7.16
#